data_AF-A0A084TBY0-F1
#
_entry.id   AF-A0A084TBY0-F1
#
_cell.length_a   1.000
_cell.length_b   1.000
_cell.length_c   1.000
_cell.angle_alpha   90.00
_cell.angle_beta   90.00
_cell.angle_gamma   90.00
#
_symmetry.space_group_name_H-M   'P 1'
#
loop_
_entity.id
_entity.type
_entity.pdbx_description
1 polymer ?
#
loop_
_entity_poly.entity_id
_entity_poly.type
_entity_poly.pdbx_seq_one_letter_code
_entity_poly.pdbx_strand_id
1 'polypeptide(L)'
;MKVNLHINKDKNRFEVKEGDKTMKAVVTMGNGGYEMLEYKDVPMPVISEGEVLIKVLAAGVNNTEINTRLGWYSQKVTQGTNNLSDDEHEIGDAAEEKDGGWNAETPFPFIQGTDCAGLVVEAKDEADQHLVGKRVLIRACIRHEGFDSKENIWMASDFDGAFAQYVKITATEVFPVECDWSDAELGTIPCAYGTSENMVQRSGVKAGDRVYVAGASGGVGSAVVQLAKRRGAYVIGAAEGEDKIERVRSYGADEVIDFGRHALEVLGEMSVDVIIDNVAGENFANNLKMLKRGGRYASSGAIAGPLVELDFRTMYLRDLTLIGCTGWDEPVFPSLIEAIEKGEIKPALSKTFPLSHIVEAQEELQSRKHVGKLVLIPDHED
;
A
#
# COMPACT_ATOMS: atom_id res chain seq x y z
N MET A 1 1.30 -24.64 -6.30
CA MET A 1 1.68 -24.36 -7.70
C MET A 1 2.85 -23.39 -7.63
N LYS A 2 3.96 -23.63 -8.35
CA LYS A 2 5.01 -22.60 -8.43
C LYS A 2 4.43 -21.45 -9.24
N VAL A 3 4.36 -20.25 -8.65
CA VAL A 3 3.99 -19.05 -9.41
C VAL A 3 5.08 -18.85 -10.45
N ASN A 4 4.76 -19.08 -11.73
CA ASN A 4 5.67 -18.81 -12.84
C ASN A 4 5.69 -17.30 -13.10
N LEU A 5 6.30 -16.53 -12.18
CA LEU A 5 6.62 -15.14 -12.46
C LEU A 5 7.82 -15.09 -13.40
N HIS A 6 7.59 -15.20 -14.70
CA HIS A 6 8.63 -14.87 -15.66
C HIS A 6 8.78 -13.34 -15.68
N ILE A 7 9.77 -12.82 -14.95
CA ILE A 7 10.14 -11.41 -15.03
C ILE A 7 10.71 -11.17 -16.42
N ASN A 8 9.87 -10.69 -17.34
CA ASN A 8 10.29 -10.35 -18.68
C ASN A 8 11.10 -9.05 -18.63
N LYS A 9 12.43 -9.19 -18.69
CA LYS A 9 13.40 -8.08 -18.73
C LYS A 9 13.59 -7.50 -20.14
N ASP A 10 12.81 -7.93 -21.12
CA ASP A 10 12.84 -7.35 -22.47
C ASP A 10 12.36 -5.89 -22.41
N LYS A 11 13.25 -4.96 -22.77
CA LYS A 11 12.92 -3.53 -22.81
C LYS A 11 11.84 -3.20 -23.84
N ASN A 12 11.63 -4.08 -24.81
CA ASN A 12 10.67 -3.89 -25.89
C ASN A 12 9.35 -4.63 -25.62
N ARG A 13 9.13 -5.18 -24.41
CA ARG A 13 7.94 -5.98 -24.07
C ARG A 13 6.61 -5.24 -24.21
N PHE A 14 6.63 -3.92 -24.29
CA PHE A 14 5.44 -3.07 -24.50
C PHE A 14 5.37 -2.45 -25.90
N GLU A 15 6.25 -2.84 -26.82
CA GLU A 15 6.12 -2.45 -28.23
C GLU A 15 4.90 -3.13 -28.85
N VAL A 16 3.97 -2.33 -29.35
CA VAL A 16 2.77 -2.78 -30.07
C VAL A 16 3.14 -3.07 -31.52
N LYS A 17 2.81 -4.27 -32.00
CA LYS A 17 2.99 -4.68 -33.39
C LYS A 17 1.69 -4.54 -34.18
N GLU A 18 1.82 -4.46 -35.50
CA GLU A 18 0.66 -4.39 -36.39
C GLU A 18 -0.24 -5.63 -36.19
N GLY A 19 -1.52 -5.38 -35.87
CA GLY A 19 -2.51 -6.43 -35.60
C GLY A 19 -2.64 -6.87 -34.14
N ASP A 20 -1.81 -6.35 -33.23
CA ASP A 20 -1.95 -6.63 -31.80
C ASP A 20 -3.26 -6.03 -31.25
N LYS A 21 -3.92 -6.79 -30.37
CA LYS A 21 -4.92 -6.20 -29.48
C LYS A 21 -4.20 -5.42 -28.39
N THR A 22 -4.59 -4.18 -28.19
CA THR A 22 -3.96 -3.28 -27.22
C THR A 22 -4.88 -2.91 -26.08
N MET A 23 -4.27 -2.37 -25.04
CA MET A 23 -4.92 -1.66 -23.95
C MET A 23 -4.10 -0.41 -23.58
N LYS A 24 -4.73 0.55 -22.91
CA LYS A 24 -4.03 1.68 -22.29
C LYS A 24 -3.45 1.28 -20.94
N ALA A 25 -2.22 1.73 -20.69
CA ALA A 25 -1.54 1.58 -19.41
C ALA A 25 -0.57 2.73 -19.14
N VAL A 26 -0.19 2.88 -17.88
CA VAL A 26 0.96 3.69 -17.45
C VAL A 26 2.16 2.75 -17.29
N VAL A 27 3.15 2.91 -18.17
CA VAL A 27 4.39 2.17 -18.13
C VAL A 27 5.44 3.01 -17.43
N THR A 28 6.04 2.47 -16.36
CA THR A 28 7.17 3.08 -15.66
C THR A 28 8.47 2.60 -16.30
N MET A 29 9.24 3.53 -16.86
CA MET A 29 10.37 3.22 -17.74
C MET A 29 11.70 3.02 -17.00
N GLY A 30 11.81 3.51 -15.76
CA GLY A 30 13.03 3.49 -14.98
C GLY A 30 12.89 4.26 -13.67
N ASN A 31 14.01 4.41 -12.97
CA ASN A 31 14.09 5.34 -11.85
C ASN A 31 14.22 6.78 -12.32
N GLY A 32 13.53 7.71 -11.67
CA GLY A 32 13.56 9.13 -12.02
C GLY A 32 12.31 9.91 -11.61
N GLY A 33 12.13 11.06 -12.25
CA GLY A 33 10.99 11.94 -12.05
C GLY A 33 9.75 11.47 -12.82
N TYR A 34 8.80 12.39 -13.02
CA TYR A 34 7.55 12.11 -13.70
C TYR A 34 7.71 11.72 -15.17
N GLU A 35 8.83 12.10 -15.80
CA GLU A 35 9.18 11.71 -17.18
C GLU A 35 9.34 10.20 -17.36
N MET A 36 9.50 9.44 -16.27
CA MET A 36 9.55 7.98 -16.31
C MET A 36 8.16 7.34 -16.42
N LEU A 37 7.06 8.10 -16.36
CA LEU A 37 5.68 7.60 -16.43
C LEU A 37 5.09 7.85 -17.82
N GLU A 38 4.98 6.80 -18.64
CA GLU A 38 4.42 6.89 -19.99
C GLU A 38 2.99 6.31 -20.04
N TYR A 39 1.98 7.14 -20.30
CA TYR A 39 0.65 6.67 -20.66
C TYR A 39 0.58 6.32 -22.15
N LYS A 40 0.43 5.04 -22.48
CA LYS A 40 0.53 4.54 -23.87
C LYS A 40 -0.31 3.29 -24.12
N ASP A 41 -0.45 2.93 -25.39
CA ASP A 41 -0.94 1.61 -25.79
C ASP A 41 0.13 0.55 -25.53
N VAL A 42 -0.31 -0.57 -24.96
CA VAL A 42 0.52 -1.75 -24.70
C VAL A 42 -0.23 -3.00 -25.19
N PRO A 43 0.47 -4.11 -25.51
CA PRO A 43 -0.20 -5.36 -25.86
C PRO A 43 -1.11 -5.86 -24.72
N MET A 44 -2.24 -6.46 -25.07
CA MET A 44 -3.11 -7.11 -24.09
C MET A 44 -2.36 -8.24 -23.36
N PRO A 45 -2.45 -8.33 -22.02
CA PRO A 45 -1.85 -9.44 -21.27
C PRO A 45 -2.47 -10.76 -21.69
N VAL A 46 -1.62 -11.78 -21.84
CA VAL A 46 -2.02 -13.16 -22.13
C VAL A 46 -1.95 -13.97 -20.84
N ILE A 47 -3.07 -14.60 -20.48
CA ILE A 47 -3.20 -15.45 -19.29
C ILE A 47 -2.75 -16.89 -19.55
N SER A 48 -2.14 -17.48 -18.52
CA SER A 48 -1.66 -18.86 -18.45
C SER A 48 -2.48 -19.71 -17.47
N GLU A 49 -2.19 -21.00 -17.36
CA GLU A 49 -2.82 -21.89 -16.37
C GLU A 49 -2.69 -21.29 -14.96
N GLY A 50 -3.78 -21.32 -14.19
CA GLY A 50 -3.92 -20.69 -12.88
C GLY A 50 -4.05 -19.16 -12.87
N GLU A 51 -4.05 -18.49 -14.03
CA GLU A 51 -4.23 -17.04 -14.13
C GLU A 51 -5.65 -16.66 -14.62
N VAL A 52 -6.10 -15.49 -14.19
CA VAL A 52 -7.30 -14.82 -14.68
C VAL A 52 -6.96 -13.43 -15.24
N LEU A 53 -7.83 -12.94 -16.12
CA LEU A 53 -7.76 -11.59 -16.67
C LEU A 53 -8.79 -10.71 -15.97
N ILE A 54 -8.33 -9.58 -15.45
CA ILE A 54 -9.14 -8.60 -14.74
C ILE A 54 -9.29 -7.36 -15.61
N LYS A 55 -10.53 -6.93 -15.87
CA LYS A 55 -10.85 -5.58 -16.32
C LYS A 55 -10.77 -4.66 -15.10
N VAL A 56 -9.78 -3.79 -15.07
CA VAL A 56 -9.53 -2.89 -13.93
C VAL A 56 -10.59 -1.79 -13.93
N LEU A 57 -11.38 -1.70 -12.86
CA LEU A 57 -12.40 -0.67 -12.70
C LEU A 57 -11.88 0.52 -11.89
N ALA A 58 -10.97 0.26 -10.95
CA ALA A 58 -10.28 1.28 -10.18
C ALA A 58 -8.94 0.78 -9.65
N ALA A 59 -7.95 1.67 -9.61
CA ALA A 59 -6.63 1.40 -9.07
C ALA A 59 -6.18 2.52 -8.12
N GLY A 60 -6.04 2.23 -6.84
CA GLY A 60 -5.53 3.16 -5.84
C GLY A 60 -4.06 3.54 -6.04
N VAL A 61 -3.72 4.79 -5.73
CA VAL A 61 -2.34 5.29 -5.73
C VAL A 61 -1.76 5.18 -4.32
N ASN A 62 -0.54 4.68 -4.19
CA ASN A 62 0.17 4.53 -2.91
C ASN A 62 1.56 5.20 -2.97
N ASN A 63 2.15 5.42 -1.80
CA ASN A 63 3.53 5.90 -1.70
C ASN A 63 4.53 4.90 -2.29
N THR A 64 4.20 3.61 -2.34
CA THR A 64 5.11 2.61 -2.93
C THR A 64 5.34 2.84 -4.41
N GLU A 65 4.34 3.28 -5.18
CA GLU A 65 4.58 3.51 -6.60
C GLU A 65 5.56 4.67 -6.83
N ILE A 66 5.46 5.72 -6.01
CA ILE A 66 6.40 6.85 -6.00
C ILE A 66 7.78 6.38 -5.54
N ASN A 67 7.86 5.68 -4.42
CA ASN A 67 9.12 5.17 -3.85
C ASN A 67 9.87 4.27 -4.84
N THR A 68 9.16 3.33 -5.49
CA THR A 68 9.75 2.45 -6.50
C THR A 68 10.26 3.25 -7.70
N ARG A 69 9.54 4.28 -8.16
CA ARG A 69 10.01 5.17 -9.24
C ARG A 69 11.24 5.97 -8.80
N LEU A 70 11.28 6.45 -7.56
CA LEU A 70 12.42 7.23 -7.07
C LEU A 70 13.63 6.36 -6.65
N GLY A 71 13.48 5.03 -6.61
CA GLY A 71 14.54 4.14 -6.12
C GLY A 71 14.71 4.18 -4.59
N TRP A 72 13.68 4.63 -3.86
CA TRP A 72 13.73 4.93 -2.42
C TRP A 72 14.13 3.73 -1.54
N TYR A 73 13.95 2.50 -2.02
CA TYR A 73 14.31 1.29 -1.28
C TYR A 73 15.79 0.93 -1.34
N SER A 74 16.58 1.63 -2.16
CA SER A 74 18.03 1.43 -2.20
C SER A 74 18.67 1.79 -0.86
N GLN A 75 19.66 1.01 -0.42
CA GLN A 75 20.38 1.28 0.83
C GLN A 75 21.14 2.61 0.83
N LYS A 76 21.37 3.21 -0.34
CA LYS A 76 21.96 4.55 -0.46
C LYS A 76 21.01 5.67 -0.06
N VAL A 77 19.70 5.41 -0.03
CA VAL A 77 18.69 6.42 0.31
C VAL A 77 18.60 6.59 1.82
N THR A 78 18.79 7.82 2.25
CA THR A 78 18.80 8.21 3.67
C THR A 78 17.62 9.11 4.04
N GLN A 79 16.98 9.72 3.04
CA GLN A 79 15.92 10.72 3.22
C GLN A 79 14.51 10.11 3.18
N GLY A 80 13.53 10.86 3.70
CA GLY A 80 12.11 10.52 3.53
C GLY A 80 11.63 10.74 2.10
N THR A 81 10.55 10.07 1.70
CA THR A 81 10.03 10.06 0.32
C THR A 81 9.88 11.44 -0.32
N ASN A 82 9.32 12.41 0.43
CA ASN A 82 9.10 13.76 -0.10
C ASN A 82 10.39 14.57 -0.26
N ASN A 83 11.40 14.32 0.58
CA ASN A 83 12.67 15.01 0.44
C ASN A 83 13.46 14.42 -0.72
N LEU A 84 13.41 13.09 -0.87
CA LEU A 84 14.05 12.39 -1.99
C LEU A 84 13.51 12.88 -3.34
N SER A 85 12.21 13.15 -3.46
CA SER A 85 11.62 13.57 -4.74
C SER A 85 12.18 14.87 -5.31
N ASP A 86 12.79 15.71 -4.47
CA ASP A 86 13.41 16.98 -4.86
C ASP A 86 14.95 16.87 -4.97
N ASP A 87 15.53 15.68 -4.73
CA ASP A 87 16.98 15.42 -4.70
C ASP A 87 17.43 14.53 -5.88
N GLU A 88 17.64 15.16 -7.04
CA GLU A 88 18.08 14.47 -8.27
C GLU A 88 19.42 13.73 -8.09
N HIS A 89 20.27 14.16 -7.15
CA HIS A 89 21.57 13.53 -6.92
C HIS A 89 21.41 12.20 -6.19
N GLU A 90 20.69 12.17 -5.07
CA GLU A 90 20.47 10.92 -4.32
C GLU A 90 19.59 9.93 -5.12
N ILE A 91 18.63 10.43 -5.91
CA ILE A 91 17.88 9.59 -6.88
C ILE A 91 18.84 8.96 -7.90
N GLY A 92 19.74 9.77 -8.48
CA GLY A 92 20.72 9.28 -9.45
C GLY A 92 21.64 8.21 -8.87
N ASP A 93 22.16 8.44 -7.67
CA ASP A 93 23.03 7.48 -6.96
C ASP A 93 22.31 6.16 -6.62
N ALA A 94 21.03 6.23 -6.25
CA ALA A 94 20.19 5.06 -5.96
C ALA A 94 19.83 4.29 -7.24
N ALA A 95 19.62 4.97 -8.37
CA ALA A 95 19.30 4.36 -9.65
C ALA A 95 20.46 3.55 -10.26
N GLU A 96 21.70 3.80 -9.84
CA GLU A 96 22.86 2.98 -10.22
C GLU A 96 22.86 1.60 -9.52
N GLU A 97 22.13 1.46 -8.42
CA GLU A 97 22.08 0.25 -7.62
C GLU A 97 20.97 -0.70 -8.08
N LYS A 98 21.20 -2.00 -7.86
CA LYS A 98 20.23 -3.06 -8.22
C LYS A 98 19.36 -3.49 -7.03
N ASP A 99 19.24 -2.64 -6.02
CA ASP A 99 18.54 -2.91 -4.76
C ASP A 99 17.32 -2.00 -4.51
N GLY A 100 16.91 -1.19 -5.50
CA GLY A 100 15.79 -0.25 -5.38
C GLY A 100 14.38 -0.86 -5.41
N GLY A 101 14.24 -2.18 -5.54
CA GLY A 101 12.97 -2.89 -5.48
C GLY A 101 12.77 -3.63 -4.15
N TRP A 102 11.55 -4.15 -3.91
CA TRP A 102 11.20 -4.71 -2.60
C TRP A 102 11.91 -6.02 -2.27
N ASN A 103 12.12 -6.88 -3.28
CA ASN A 103 12.78 -8.17 -3.14
C ASN A 103 14.10 -8.24 -3.93
N ALA A 104 14.11 -7.61 -5.10
CA ALA A 104 15.23 -7.59 -6.04
C ALA A 104 15.16 -6.32 -6.90
N GLU A 105 16.05 -6.22 -7.89
CA GLU A 105 16.03 -5.18 -8.93
C GLU A 105 14.62 -5.01 -9.53
N THR A 106 14.12 -3.77 -9.51
CA THR A 106 12.82 -3.42 -10.11
C THR A 106 12.83 -3.74 -11.62
N PRO A 107 11.80 -4.43 -12.15
CA PRO A 107 11.82 -5.00 -13.49
C PRO A 107 11.44 -3.98 -14.58
N PHE A 108 12.10 -2.83 -14.64
CA PHE A 108 11.80 -1.81 -15.64
C PHE A 108 12.07 -2.30 -17.09
N PRO A 109 11.24 -1.90 -18.08
CA PRO A 109 9.98 -1.19 -17.92
C PRO A 109 8.86 -2.12 -17.42
N PHE A 110 7.94 -1.59 -16.61
CA PHE A 110 6.78 -2.35 -16.10
C PHE A 110 5.59 -1.46 -15.77
N ILE A 111 4.42 -2.06 -15.56
CA ILE A 111 3.19 -1.35 -15.15
C ILE A 111 3.05 -1.41 -13.63
N GLN A 112 2.91 -0.25 -12.98
CA GLN A 112 2.69 -0.15 -11.52
C GLN A 112 1.20 -0.31 -11.14
N GLY A 113 0.85 -0.02 -9.88
CA GLY A 113 -0.52 -0.09 -9.34
C GLY A 113 -0.77 -1.33 -8.49
N THR A 114 -0.52 -1.21 -7.19
CA THR A 114 -0.72 -2.28 -6.20
C THR A 114 -2.20 -2.50 -5.84
N ASP A 115 -3.02 -1.46 -5.94
CA ASP A 115 -4.45 -1.55 -5.66
C ASP A 115 -5.23 -1.90 -6.94
N CYS A 116 -6.05 -2.94 -6.88
CA CYS A 116 -6.96 -3.29 -7.97
C CYS A 116 -8.35 -3.67 -7.44
N ALA A 117 -9.35 -2.91 -7.86
CA ALA A 117 -10.74 -3.32 -7.89
C ALA A 117 -11.15 -3.52 -9.35
N GLY A 118 -11.77 -4.65 -9.67
CA GLY A 118 -12.01 -5.02 -11.06
C GLY A 118 -13.14 -6.03 -11.25
N LEU A 119 -13.32 -6.39 -12.52
CA LEU A 119 -14.21 -7.46 -12.96
C LEU A 119 -13.38 -8.57 -13.58
N VAL A 120 -13.59 -9.82 -13.17
CA VAL A 120 -12.95 -10.96 -13.84
C VAL A 120 -13.62 -11.17 -15.19
N VAL A 121 -12.87 -11.06 -16.28
CA VAL A 121 -13.43 -11.17 -17.65
C VAL A 121 -13.03 -12.45 -18.37
N GLU A 122 -11.94 -13.08 -17.95
CA GLU A 122 -11.48 -14.35 -18.51
C GLU A 122 -10.78 -15.15 -17.42
N ALA A 123 -10.95 -16.46 -17.42
CA ALA A 123 -10.18 -17.39 -16.61
C ALA A 123 -9.62 -18.48 -17.52
N LYS A 124 -8.36 -18.88 -17.30
CA LYS A 124 -7.75 -19.90 -18.16
C LYS A 124 -8.28 -21.30 -17.88
N ASP A 125 -8.47 -21.60 -16.59
CA ASP A 125 -8.80 -22.93 -16.11
C ASP A 125 -10.29 -23.08 -15.87
N GLU A 126 -10.83 -24.28 -16.12
CA GLU A 126 -12.25 -24.59 -15.88
C GLU A 126 -12.62 -24.41 -14.40
N ALA A 127 -11.70 -24.73 -13.49
CA ALA A 127 -11.90 -24.60 -12.05
C ALA A 127 -12.15 -23.14 -11.61
N ASP A 128 -11.61 -22.18 -12.35
CA ASP A 128 -11.66 -20.75 -12.02
C ASP A 128 -12.77 -20.00 -12.76
N GLN A 129 -13.53 -20.67 -13.65
CA GLN A 129 -14.65 -20.04 -14.39
C GLN A 129 -15.73 -19.46 -13.48
N HIS A 130 -15.85 -19.98 -12.26
CA HIS A 130 -16.78 -19.46 -11.25
C HIS A 130 -16.44 -18.02 -10.78
N LEU A 131 -15.26 -17.50 -11.11
CA LEU A 131 -14.85 -16.12 -10.85
C LEU A 131 -15.31 -15.16 -11.94
N VAL A 132 -15.49 -15.65 -13.18
CA VAL A 132 -15.82 -14.79 -14.33
C VAL A 132 -17.14 -14.06 -14.10
N GLY A 133 -17.15 -12.76 -14.39
CA GLY A 133 -18.28 -11.86 -14.14
C GLY A 133 -18.39 -11.35 -12.70
N LYS A 134 -17.52 -11.80 -11.78
CA LYS A 134 -17.52 -11.28 -10.41
C LYS A 134 -16.70 -10.00 -10.29
N ARG A 135 -17.24 -9.10 -9.47
CA ARG A 135 -16.54 -7.92 -8.97
C ARG A 135 -15.59 -8.34 -7.84
N VAL A 136 -14.34 -7.92 -7.92
CA VAL A 136 -13.25 -8.47 -7.10
C VAL A 136 -12.30 -7.39 -6.61
N LEU A 137 -11.66 -7.67 -5.47
CA LEU A 137 -10.42 -7.04 -5.03
C LEU A 137 -9.26 -8.02 -5.22
N ILE A 138 -8.08 -7.49 -5.57
CA ILE A 138 -6.88 -8.30 -5.76
C ILE A 138 -5.93 -8.15 -4.57
N ARG A 139 -5.45 -9.27 -4.03
CA ARG A 139 -4.40 -9.27 -3.01
C ARG A 139 -3.03 -9.07 -3.66
N ALA A 140 -2.42 -7.92 -3.44
CA ALA A 140 -1.11 -7.58 -4.04
C ALA A 140 0.06 -8.38 -3.46
N CYS A 141 0.01 -8.73 -2.16
CA CYS A 141 1.04 -9.53 -1.48
C CYS A 141 0.79 -11.03 -1.66
N ILE A 142 1.63 -11.70 -2.44
CA ILE A 142 1.48 -13.12 -2.75
C ILE A 142 2.53 -13.94 -1.98
N ARG A 143 2.05 -14.90 -1.18
CA ARG A 143 2.88 -15.86 -0.45
C ARG A 143 3.06 -17.13 -1.30
N HIS A 144 3.89 -17.01 -2.33
CA HIS A 144 4.04 -18.03 -3.37
C HIS A 144 4.61 -19.38 -2.87
N GLU A 145 5.31 -19.38 -1.73
CA GLU A 145 5.77 -20.59 -1.04
C GLU A 145 4.81 -21.06 0.08
N GLY A 146 3.65 -20.42 0.22
CA GLY A 146 2.70 -20.64 1.31
C GLY A 146 2.93 -19.72 2.51
N PHE A 147 1.94 -19.69 3.41
CA PHE A 147 1.91 -18.75 4.54
C PHE A 147 2.85 -19.11 5.70
N ASP A 148 3.49 -20.28 5.65
CA ASP A 148 4.56 -20.66 6.59
C ASP A 148 5.91 -19.98 6.27
N SER A 149 6.16 -19.59 5.01
CA SER A 149 7.41 -18.95 4.56
C SER A 149 7.23 -17.45 4.42
N LYS A 150 8.04 -16.61 5.07
CA LYS A 150 7.91 -15.14 4.98
C LYS A 150 8.28 -14.56 3.61
N GLU A 151 8.81 -15.39 2.70
CA GLU A 151 9.03 -15.04 1.30
C GLU A 151 7.71 -14.61 0.64
N ASN A 152 7.77 -13.52 -0.12
CA ASN A 152 6.61 -12.91 -0.75
C ASN A 152 7.04 -12.25 -2.06
N ILE A 153 6.07 -12.09 -2.95
CA ILE A 153 6.18 -11.32 -4.20
C ILE A 153 5.00 -10.35 -4.25
N TRP A 154 5.18 -9.25 -4.96
CA TRP A 154 4.22 -8.15 -5.02
C TRP A 154 3.84 -7.81 -6.45
N MET A 155 2.53 -7.79 -6.70
CA MET A 155 1.98 -7.11 -7.87
C MET A 155 2.41 -5.65 -7.84
N ALA A 156 2.78 -5.08 -9.00
CA ALA A 156 3.31 -3.71 -9.14
C ALA A 156 4.64 -3.43 -8.42
N SER A 157 5.41 -4.47 -8.05
CA SER A 157 6.84 -4.33 -7.74
C SER A 157 7.67 -5.41 -8.42
N ASP A 158 7.27 -6.67 -8.29
CA ASP A 158 8.00 -7.81 -8.87
C ASP A 158 7.49 -8.17 -10.28
N PHE A 159 6.28 -7.72 -10.63
CA PHE A 159 5.64 -7.87 -11.94
C PHE A 159 4.57 -6.78 -12.13
N ASP A 160 3.95 -6.76 -13.32
CA ASP A 160 2.96 -5.74 -13.70
C ASP A 160 1.74 -5.68 -12.78
N GLY A 161 1.17 -4.49 -12.61
CA GLY A 161 -0.03 -4.25 -11.80
C GLY A 161 -1.13 -3.49 -12.53
N ALA A 162 -1.93 -2.76 -11.75
CA ALA A 162 -3.26 -2.31 -12.13
C ALA A 162 -3.35 -0.89 -12.71
N PHE A 163 -2.24 -0.19 -12.95
CA PHE A 163 -2.26 1.06 -13.71
C PHE A 163 -2.40 0.79 -15.22
N ALA A 164 -3.43 0.05 -15.58
CA ALA A 164 -3.80 -0.39 -16.92
C ALA A 164 -5.32 -0.60 -17.00
N GLN A 165 -5.85 -0.70 -18.21
CA GLN A 165 -7.24 -1.16 -18.40
C GLN A 165 -7.41 -2.63 -18.01
N TYR A 166 -6.40 -3.47 -18.24
CA TYR A 166 -6.44 -4.89 -17.86
C TYR A 166 -5.17 -5.31 -17.14
N VAL A 167 -5.32 -6.22 -16.19
CA VAL A 167 -4.21 -6.86 -15.48
C VAL A 167 -4.47 -8.35 -15.37
N LYS A 168 -3.42 -9.16 -15.43
CA LYS A 168 -3.51 -10.59 -15.14
C LYS A 168 -2.96 -10.91 -13.77
N ILE A 169 -3.53 -11.91 -13.12
CA ILE A 169 -3.13 -12.33 -11.77
C ILE A 169 -3.46 -13.80 -11.54
N THR A 170 -2.76 -14.45 -10.62
CA THR A 170 -3.10 -15.80 -10.16
C THR A 170 -4.50 -15.82 -9.53
N ALA A 171 -5.31 -16.81 -9.88
CA ALA A 171 -6.71 -16.94 -9.41
C ALA A 171 -6.83 -16.98 -7.87
N THR A 172 -5.81 -17.49 -7.16
CA THR A 172 -5.78 -17.57 -5.68
C THR A 172 -5.69 -16.22 -4.98
N GLU A 173 -5.40 -15.16 -5.72
CA GLU A 173 -5.23 -13.79 -5.22
C GLU A 173 -6.46 -12.91 -5.52
N VAL A 174 -7.52 -13.51 -6.06
CA VAL A 174 -8.75 -12.85 -6.49
C VAL A 174 -9.84 -13.06 -5.45
N PHE A 175 -10.36 -11.96 -4.90
CA PHE A 175 -11.36 -12.01 -3.84
C PHE A 175 -12.64 -11.32 -4.29
N PRO A 176 -13.72 -12.09 -4.58
CA PRO A 176 -15.04 -11.52 -4.77
C PRO A 176 -15.46 -10.65 -3.59
N VAL A 177 -16.18 -9.57 -3.87
CA VAL A 177 -16.69 -8.66 -2.84
C VAL A 177 -18.11 -8.20 -3.20
N GLU A 178 -19.03 -8.39 -2.25
CA GLU A 178 -20.44 -7.98 -2.40
C GLU A 178 -20.76 -6.82 -1.45
N CYS A 179 -20.79 -5.60 -1.99
CA CYS A 179 -21.16 -4.40 -1.24
C CYS A 179 -21.66 -3.27 -2.15
N ASP A 180 -22.27 -2.26 -1.54
CA ASP A 180 -22.82 -1.08 -2.23
C ASP A 180 -21.79 0.01 -2.52
N TRP A 181 -20.51 -0.23 -2.26
CA TRP A 181 -19.45 0.76 -2.55
C TRP A 181 -19.22 0.89 -4.05
N SER A 182 -18.88 2.08 -4.51
CA SER A 182 -18.41 2.32 -5.87
C SER A 182 -17.06 1.63 -6.14
N ASP A 183 -16.71 1.45 -7.42
CA ASP A 183 -15.41 0.86 -7.78
C ASP A 183 -14.25 1.72 -7.29
N ALA A 184 -14.41 3.05 -7.37
CA ALA A 184 -13.47 4.01 -6.83
C ALA A 184 -13.25 3.80 -5.32
N GLU A 185 -14.30 3.58 -4.55
CA GLU A 185 -14.21 3.31 -3.11
C GLU A 185 -13.49 1.98 -2.81
N LEU A 186 -13.80 0.93 -3.56
CA LEU A 186 -13.10 -0.35 -3.47
C LEU A 186 -11.62 -0.23 -3.81
N GLY A 187 -11.26 0.60 -4.79
CA GLY A 187 -9.88 0.89 -5.19
C GLY A 187 -9.02 1.49 -4.06
N THR A 188 -9.63 1.92 -2.95
CA THR A 188 -8.88 2.45 -1.79
C THR A 188 -8.33 1.38 -0.85
N ILE A 189 -8.72 0.11 -1.03
CA ILE A 189 -8.55 -0.94 -0.03
C ILE A 189 -7.23 -1.71 -0.13
N PRO A 190 -6.87 -2.36 -1.25
CA PRO A 190 -6.00 -3.53 -1.21
C PRO A 190 -4.68 -3.37 -0.44
N CYS A 191 -3.85 -2.40 -0.82
CA CYS A 191 -2.55 -2.10 -0.24
C CYS A 191 -2.68 -1.46 1.13
N ALA A 192 -3.43 -0.37 1.25
CA ALA A 192 -3.51 0.40 2.48
C ALA A 192 -4.15 -0.40 3.63
N TYR A 193 -5.28 -1.06 3.36
CA TYR A 193 -5.99 -1.85 4.37
C TYR A 193 -5.32 -3.20 4.60
N GLY A 194 -4.78 -3.86 3.57
CA GLY A 194 -3.99 -5.09 3.73
C GLY A 194 -2.78 -4.88 4.65
N THR A 195 -2.05 -3.79 4.40
CA THR A 195 -0.91 -3.37 5.23
C THR A 195 -1.34 -3.06 6.66
N SER A 196 -2.43 -2.29 6.82
CA SER A 196 -2.95 -1.90 8.13
C SER A 196 -3.41 -3.09 8.95
N GLU A 197 -4.18 -4.00 8.35
CA GLU A 197 -4.69 -5.19 9.01
C GLU A 197 -3.55 -6.12 9.43
N ASN A 198 -2.52 -6.28 8.58
CA ASN A 198 -1.32 -7.03 8.94
C ASN A 198 -0.61 -6.42 10.16
N MET A 199 -0.41 -5.10 10.20
CA MET A 199 0.22 -4.42 11.34
C MET A 199 -0.62 -4.54 12.62
N VAL A 200 -1.93 -4.30 12.53
CA VAL A 200 -2.85 -4.36 13.67
C VAL A 200 -2.94 -5.78 14.24
N GLN A 201 -3.01 -6.79 13.37
CA GLN A 201 -3.00 -8.18 13.79
C GLN A 201 -1.66 -8.59 14.42
N ARG A 202 -0.53 -8.31 13.75
CA ARG A 202 0.79 -8.75 14.21
C ARG A 202 1.25 -8.05 15.49
N SER A 203 0.82 -6.82 15.71
CA SER A 203 1.00 -6.12 16.99
C SER A 203 0.06 -6.61 18.08
N GLY A 204 -0.89 -7.50 17.77
CA GLY A 204 -1.80 -8.09 18.74
C GLY A 204 -2.72 -7.05 19.38
N VAL A 205 -3.14 -6.04 18.62
CA VAL A 205 -4.12 -5.05 19.09
C VAL A 205 -5.38 -5.76 19.54
N LYS A 206 -5.85 -5.43 20.74
CA LYS A 206 -7.03 -6.04 21.35
C LYS A 206 -7.84 -5.01 22.14
N ALA A 207 -9.02 -5.43 22.57
CA ALA A 207 -9.89 -4.61 23.40
C ALA A 207 -9.14 -4.12 24.66
N GLY A 208 -9.26 -2.82 24.95
CA GLY A 208 -8.61 -2.17 26.07
C GLY A 208 -7.19 -1.65 25.81
N ASP A 209 -6.55 -2.00 24.69
CA ASP A 209 -5.28 -1.37 24.30
C ASP A 209 -5.49 0.11 23.98
N ARG A 210 -4.57 0.98 24.45
CA ARG A 210 -4.41 2.35 23.91
C ARG A 210 -3.45 2.29 22.73
N VAL A 211 -3.96 2.60 21.54
CA VAL A 211 -3.23 2.50 20.27
C VAL A 211 -2.97 3.91 19.74
N TYR A 212 -1.69 4.25 19.54
CA TYR A 212 -1.30 5.48 18.86
C TYR A 212 -1.00 5.21 17.39
N VAL A 213 -1.59 6.02 16.51
CA VAL A 213 -1.46 5.90 15.05
C VAL A 213 -0.74 7.14 14.51
N ALA A 214 0.52 6.99 14.13
CA ALA A 214 1.27 8.07 13.50
C ALA A 214 0.81 8.27 12.04
N GLY A 215 0.52 9.51 11.64
CA GLY A 215 0.03 9.81 10.29
C GLY A 215 -1.38 9.27 10.04
N ALA A 216 -2.27 9.38 11.03
CA ALA A 216 -3.61 8.81 11.05
C ALA A 216 -4.53 9.26 9.89
N SER A 217 -4.22 10.40 9.25
CA SER A 217 -5.00 10.91 8.12
C SER A 217 -4.65 10.29 6.76
N GLY A 218 -3.52 9.59 6.65
CA GLY A 218 -3.11 8.94 5.40
C GLY A 218 -3.92 7.68 5.10
N GLY A 219 -3.72 7.07 3.93
CA GLY A 219 -4.40 5.83 3.54
C GLY A 219 -4.23 4.68 4.54
N VAL A 220 -2.99 4.38 4.94
CA VAL A 220 -2.71 3.35 5.97
C VAL A 220 -3.23 3.80 7.34
N GLY A 221 -2.94 5.04 7.76
CA GLY A 221 -3.35 5.54 9.08
C GLY A 221 -4.86 5.49 9.29
N SER A 222 -5.64 5.91 8.29
CA SER A 222 -7.11 5.89 8.36
C SER A 222 -7.67 4.47 8.43
N ALA A 223 -7.06 3.51 7.74
CA ALA A 223 -7.41 2.10 7.84
C ALA A 223 -7.05 1.53 9.23
N VAL A 224 -5.86 1.84 9.77
CA VAL A 224 -5.46 1.42 11.13
C VAL A 224 -6.46 1.90 12.18
N VAL A 225 -6.90 3.16 12.10
CA VAL A 225 -7.90 3.71 13.03
C VAL A 225 -9.15 2.82 13.05
N GLN A 226 -9.74 2.56 11.89
CA GLN A 226 -10.97 1.76 11.80
C GLN A 226 -10.76 0.32 12.29
N LEU A 227 -9.66 -0.32 11.87
CA LEU A 227 -9.35 -1.71 12.18
C LEU A 227 -8.99 -1.93 13.67
N ALA A 228 -8.36 -0.94 14.31
CA ALA A 228 -8.11 -0.96 15.75
C ALA A 228 -9.41 -0.71 16.54
N LYS A 229 -10.24 0.24 16.10
CA LYS A 229 -11.56 0.51 16.71
C LYS A 229 -12.48 -0.71 16.64
N ARG A 230 -12.52 -1.41 15.51
CA ARG A 230 -13.25 -2.67 15.34
C ARG A 230 -12.88 -3.73 16.38
N ARG A 231 -11.63 -3.72 16.85
CA ARG A 231 -11.12 -4.64 17.88
C ARG A 231 -11.36 -4.17 19.32
N GLY A 232 -12.09 -3.07 19.51
CA GLY A 232 -12.40 -2.50 20.82
C GLY A 232 -11.23 -1.74 21.45
N ALA A 233 -10.23 -1.33 20.67
CA ALA A 233 -9.14 -0.51 21.16
C ALA A 233 -9.58 0.95 21.39
N TYR A 234 -8.82 1.64 22.24
CA TYR A 234 -8.87 3.09 22.38
C TYR A 234 -7.83 3.70 21.44
N VAL A 235 -8.24 4.46 20.44
CA VAL A 235 -7.39 4.92 19.35
C VAL A 235 -7.11 6.41 19.45
N ILE A 236 -5.82 6.73 19.43
CA ILE A 236 -5.27 8.09 19.43
C ILE A 236 -4.62 8.31 18.06
N GLY A 237 -5.23 9.13 17.21
CA GLY A 237 -4.70 9.47 15.90
C GLY A 237 -3.82 10.71 15.95
N ALA A 238 -2.68 10.72 15.25
CA ALA A 238 -1.91 11.92 14.98
C ALA A 238 -2.17 12.41 13.55
N ALA A 239 -2.71 13.62 13.41
CA ALA A 239 -2.99 14.26 12.12
C ALA A 239 -2.75 15.76 12.22
N GLU A 240 -2.42 16.41 11.10
CA GLU A 240 -2.16 17.85 11.06
C GLU A 240 -3.21 18.57 10.21
N GLY A 241 -3.85 19.58 10.79
CA GLY A 241 -4.89 20.39 10.16
C GLY A 241 -6.31 19.92 10.47
N GLU A 242 -7.23 20.89 10.66
CA GLU A 242 -8.59 20.65 11.15
C GLU A 242 -9.37 19.66 10.27
N ASP A 243 -9.33 19.82 8.95
CA ASP A 243 -10.03 18.92 8.01
C ASP A 243 -9.56 17.47 8.16
N LYS A 244 -8.26 17.27 8.41
CA LYS A 244 -7.68 15.93 8.60
C LYS A 244 -8.10 15.35 9.95
N ILE A 245 -8.10 16.19 10.97
CA ILE A 245 -8.50 15.82 12.33
C ILE A 245 -9.97 15.39 12.35
N GLU A 246 -10.87 16.18 11.76
CA GLU A 246 -12.30 15.85 11.67
C GLU A 246 -12.50 14.53 10.92
N ARG A 247 -11.79 14.34 9.82
CA ARG A 247 -11.88 13.09 9.06
C ARG A 247 -11.35 11.88 9.84
N VAL A 248 -10.25 12.00 10.59
CA VAL A 248 -9.75 10.92 11.44
C VAL A 248 -10.75 10.58 12.55
N ARG A 249 -11.42 11.59 13.13
CA ARG A 249 -12.51 11.37 14.10
C ARG A 249 -13.69 10.65 13.45
N SER A 250 -14.05 10.97 12.20
CA SER A 250 -15.17 10.30 11.52
C SER A 250 -14.93 8.82 11.18
N TYR A 251 -13.67 8.39 11.19
CA TYR A 251 -13.26 6.98 11.15
C TYR A 251 -13.25 6.29 12.53
N GLY A 252 -13.55 7.01 13.60
CA GLY A 252 -13.80 6.45 14.92
C GLY A 252 -12.67 6.62 15.95
N ALA A 253 -11.62 7.41 15.65
CA ALA A 253 -10.60 7.73 16.65
C ALA A 253 -11.22 8.38 17.90
N ASP A 254 -10.80 7.94 19.09
CA ASP A 254 -11.32 8.46 20.38
C ASP A 254 -10.67 9.80 20.73
N GLU A 255 -9.37 9.93 20.42
CA GLU A 255 -8.61 11.17 20.53
C GLU A 255 -7.90 11.42 19.20
N VAL A 256 -7.79 12.69 18.80
CA VAL A 256 -6.92 13.08 17.69
C VAL A 256 -6.08 14.25 18.15
N ILE A 257 -4.77 14.08 18.08
CA ILE A 257 -3.81 15.11 18.43
C ILE A 257 -3.35 15.81 17.15
N ASP A 258 -3.49 17.13 17.16
CA ASP A 258 -2.85 18.01 16.19
C ASP A 258 -1.35 18.06 16.52
N PHE A 259 -0.49 18.18 15.50
CA PHE A 259 0.97 18.33 15.61
C PHE A 259 1.80 17.06 15.88
N GLY A 260 2.41 16.53 14.80
CA GLY A 260 3.28 15.35 14.83
C GLY A 260 4.31 15.28 15.98
N ARG A 261 5.28 16.20 16.04
CA ARG A 261 6.52 16.08 16.85
C ARG A 261 6.43 16.25 18.38
N HIS A 262 5.26 16.59 18.91
CA HIS A 262 5.06 16.82 20.36
C HIS A 262 4.14 15.78 21.02
N ALA A 263 3.84 14.66 20.36
CA ALA A 263 2.97 13.61 20.91
C ALA A 263 3.40 13.13 22.30
N LEU A 264 4.72 13.01 22.53
CA LEU A 264 5.27 12.64 23.83
C LEU A 264 4.98 13.67 24.93
N GLU A 265 4.96 14.97 24.61
CA GLU A 265 4.66 16.03 25.59
C GLU A 265 3.17 16.02 25.97
N VAL A 266 2.30 15.73 24.98
CA VAL A 266 0.85 15.68 25.17
C VAL A 266 0.41 14.41 25.91
N LEU A 267 0.90 13.25 25.48
CA LEU A 267 0.48 11.96 26.00
C LEU A 267 1.30 11.52 27.22
N GLY A 268 2.53 12.00 27.35
CA GLY A 268 3.48 11.58 28.37
C GLY A 268 4.13 10.22 28.07
N GLU A 269 5.13 9.87 28.87
CA GLU A 269 5.78 8.56 28.82
C GLU A 269 4.86 7.43 29.30
N MET A 270 5.05 6.22 28.76
CA MET A 270 4.33 5.01 29.18
C MET A 270 2.80 5.17 29.17
N SER A 271 2.29 5.86 28.15
CA SER A 271 0.89 6.25 27.98
C SER A 271 0.12 5.34 27.02
N VAL A 272 0.81 4.59 26.15
CA VAL A 272 0.20 3.76 25.10
C VAL A 272 0.71 2.32 25.12
N ASP A 273 -0.14 1.38 24.71
CA ASP A 273 0.14 -0.06 24.69
C ASP A 273 0.70 -0.51 23.34
N VAL A 274 0.24 0.13 22.25
CA VAL A 274 0.66 -0.15 20.88
C VAL A 274 0.90 1.16 20.13
N ILE A 275 1.96 1.19 19.33
CA ILE A 275 2.21 2.21 18.32
C ILE A 275 2.19 1.56 16.95
N ILE A 276 1.41 2.11 16.04
CA ILE A 276 1.43 1.78 14.61
C ILE A 276 1.97 3.01 13.88
N ASP A 277 3.15 2.88 13.27
CA ASP A 277 3.90 4.03 12.77
C ASP A 277 4.60 3.72 11.44
N ASN A 278 4.07 4.30 10.37
CA ASN A 278 4.67 4.31 9.03
C ASN A 278 5.35 5.65 8.69
N VAL A 279 5.52 6.52 9.69
CA VAL A 279 6.18 7.82 9.58
C VAL A 279 7.65 7.69 9.92
N ALA A 280 7.95 7.15 11.11
CA ALA A 280 9.30 7.02 11.66
C ALA A 280 10.08 8.36 11.65
N GLY A 281 11.32 8.37 11.11
CA GLY A 281 12.19 9.54 11.12
C GLY A 281 12.52 10.04 12.53
N GLU A 282 12.65 11.36 12.66
CA GLU A 282 13.09 12.02 13.91
C GLU A 282 12.19 11.74 15.12
N ASN A 283 10.91 11.43 14.89
CA ASN A 283 9.95 11.19 15.98
C ASN A 283 10.05 9.78 16.58
N PHE A 284 10.74 8.84 15.92
CA PHE A 284 10.81 7.44 16.34
C PHE A 284 11.26 7.29 17.80
N ALA A 285 12.34 7.95 18.20
CA ALA A 285 12.88 7.86 19.55
C ALA A 285 11.89 8.39 20.62
N ASN A 286 11.12 9.43 20.29
CA ASN A 286 10.09 9.97 21.19
C ASN A 286 8.86 9.06 21.24
N ASN A 287 8.45 8.48 20.10
CA ASN A 287 7.37 7.50 20.02
C ASN A 287 7.66 6.31 20.95
N LEU A 288 8.88 5.76 20.94
CA LEU A 288 9.24 4.66 21.83
C LEU A 288 9.13 4.99 23.34
N LYS A 289 9.30 6.25 23.73
CA LYS A 289 9.13 6.67 25.14
C LYS A 289 7.67 6.68 25.58
N MET A 290 6.72 6.83 24.66
CA MET A 290 5.29 6.76 24.95
C MET A 290 4.84 5.32 25.24
N LEU A 291 5.55 4.30 24.74
CA LEU A 291 5.20 2.91 25.02
C LEU A 291 5.35 2.57 26.50
N LYS A 292 4.33 1.91 27.03
CA LYS A 292 4.37 1.22 28.32
C LYS A 292 5.39 0.08 28.31
N ARG A 293 5.74 -0.40 29.50
CA ARG A 293 6.51 -1.65 29.63
C ARG A 293 5.75 -2.81 28.96
N GLY A 294 6.43 -3.60 28.15
CA GLY A 294 5.82 -4.63 27.31
C GLY A 294 5.10 -4.09 26.07
N GLY A 295 5.23 -2.80 25.77
CA GLY A 295 4.59 -2.14 24.65
C GLY A 295 5.11 -2.62 23.29
N ARG A 296 4.27 -2.47 22.26
CA ARG A 296 4.52 -3.02 20.91
C ARG A 296 4.53 -1.90 19.88
N TYR A 297 5.57 -1.86 19.04
CA TYR A 297 5.69 -0.97 17.90
C TYR A 297 5.60 -1.79 16.62
N ALA A 298 4.70 -1.45 15.69
CA ALA A 298 4.63 -2.07 14.39
C ALA A 298 4.72 -1.04 13.26
N SER A 299 5.42 -1.43 12.19
CA SER A 299 5.66 -0.60 11.02
C SER A 299 5.78 -1.43 9.76
N SER A 300 5.38 -0.86 8.64
CA SER A 300 5.61 -1.38 7.30
C SER A 300 6.24 -0.34 6.37
N GLY A 301 6.76 0.77 6.91
CA GLY A 301 7.29 1.87 6.12
C GLY A 301 7.78 3.04 6.98
N ALA A 302 8.44 4.01 6.35
CA ALA A 302 9.08 5.11 7.06
C ALA A 302 9.11 6.38 6.20
N ILE A 303 7.93 6.97 5.95
CA ILE A 303 7.78 8.06 4.96
C ILE A 303 8.58 9.33 5.30
N ALA A 304 8.94 9.53 6.57
CA ALA A 304 9.77 10.66 7.02
C ALA A 304 11.27 10.33 7.05
N GLY A 305 11.67 9.12 6.70
CA GLY A 305 13.07 8.70 6.64
C GLY A 305 13.27 7.29 7.21
N PRO A 306 14.02 6.41 6.52
CA PRO A 306 14.22 5.03 6.93
C PRO A 306 15.26 4.87 8.05
N LEU A 307 16.12 5.87 8.25
CA LEU A 307 17.17 5.84 9.27
C LEU A 307 16.69 6.51 10.55
N VAL A 308 16.82 5.79 11.67
CA VAL A 308 16.35 6.24 12.98
C VAL A 308 17.38 5.95 14.07
N GLU A 309 17.40 6.80 15.11
CA GLU A 309 18.18 6.53 16.31
C GLU A 309 17.37 5.70 17.32
N LEU A 310 17.97 4.59 17.79
CA LEU A 310 17.38 3.74 18.82
C LEU A 310 18.27 3.71 20.06
N ASP A 311 17.78 4.30 21.16
CA ASP A 311 18.36 4.02 22.48
C ASP A 311 17.95 2.62 22.94
N PHE A 312 18.87 1.66 22.81
CA PHE A 312 18.66 0.27 23.20
C PHE A 312 18.23 0.10 24.65
N ARG A 313 18.62 1.02 25.56
CA ARG A 313 18.20 0.97 26.96
C ARG A 313 16.70 1.18 27.09
N THR A 314 16.11 2.06 26.29
CA THR A 314 14.65 2.23 26.24
C THR A 314 13.97 0.93 25.83
N MET A 315 14.52 0.22 24.84
CA MET A 315 13.97 -1.06 24.38
C MET A 315 14.05 -2.14 25.45
N TYR A 316 15.25 -2.49 25.91
CA TYR A 316 15.41 -3.65 26.81
C TYR A 316 14.97 -3.36 28.25
N LEU A 317 15.10 -2.12 28.77
CA LEU A 317 14.63 -1.82 30.14
C LEU A 317 13.11 -1.71 30.23
N ARG A 318 12.40 -1.63 29.11
CA ARG A 318 10.93 -1.58 29.04
C ARG A 318 10.33 -2.80 28.36
N ASP A 319 11.11 -3.84 28.05
CA ASP A 319 10.61 -5.07 27.43
C ASP A 319 9.80 -4.81 26.14
N LEU A 320 10.25 -3.85 25.32
CA LEU A 320 9.52 -3.45 24.11
C LEU A 320 9.68 -4.49 22.99
N THR A 321 8.63 -4.61 22.16
CA THR A 321 8.66 -5.42 20.93
C THR A 321 8.55 -4.52 19.70
N LEU A 322 9.47 -4.66 18.74
CA LEU A 322 9.45 -3.95 17.46
C LEU A 322 9.16 -4.95 16.34
N ILE A 323 8.20 -4.63 15.47
CA ILE A 323 7.60 -5.59 14.52
C ILE A 323 7.58 -4.98 13.11
N GLY A 324 8.43 -5.50 12.22
CA GLY A 324 8.37 -5.20 10.78
C GLY A 324 7.29 -6.02 10.06
N CYS A 325 6.47 -5.39 9.22
CA CYS A 325 5.22 -5.96 8.70
C CYS A 325 5.07 -5.91 7.16
N THR A 326 6.05 -6.41 6.41
CA THR A 326 5.99 -6.45 4.93
C THR A 326 5.07 -7.57 4.42
N GLY A 327 5.47 -8.84 4.56
CA GLY A 327 4.66 -9.98 4.10
C GLY A 327 3.36 -10.14 4.91
N TRP A 328 2.23 -10.25 4.23
CA TRP A 328 0.92 -10.39 4.86
C TRP A 328 0.65 -11.82 5.32
N ASP A 329 0.07 -11.96 6.51
CA ASP A 329 -0.37 -13.24 7.04
C ASP A 329 -1.70 -13.69 6.39
N GLU A 330 -1.96 -15.00 6.38
CA GLU A 330 -3.11 -15.63 5.70
C GLU A 330 -4.47 -14.95 5.93
N PRO A 331 -4.88 -14.64 7.18
CA PRO A 331 -6.22 -14.11 7.42
C PRO A 331 -6.39 -12.65 7.02
N VAL A 332 -5.31 -11.91 6.69
CA VAL A 332 -5.34 -10.46 6.47
C VAL A 332 -6.37 -10.05 5.43
N PHE A 333 -6.24 -10.58 4.21
CA PHE A 333 -7.10 -10.16 3.10
C PHE A 333 -8.54 -10.70 3.20
N PRO A 334 -8.77 -11.98 3.54
CA PRO A 334 -10.12 -12.48 3.80
C PRO A 334 -10.87 -11.69 4.89
N SER A 335 -10.19 -11.30 5.97
CA SER A 335 -10.79 -10.52 7.06
C SER A 335 -11.19 -9.10 6.65
N LEU A 336 -10.57 -8.56 5.59
CA LEU A 336 -10.95 -7.28 5.01
C LEU A 336 -12.18 -7.38 4.13
N ILE A 337 -12.29 -8.43 3.31
CA ILE A 337 -13.50 -8.70 2.52
C ILE A 337 -14.69 -8.80 3.46
N GLU A 338 -14.57 -9.62 4.51
CA GLU A 338 -15.62 -9.77 5.52
C GLU A 338 -15.98 -8.44 6.21
N ALA A 339 -14.99 -7.58 6.49
CA ALA A 339 -15.20 -6.26 7.08
C ALA A 339 -16.04 -5.35 6.19
N ILE A 340 -15.78 -5.38 4.88
CA ILE A 340 -16.47 -4.56 3.87
C ILE A 340 -17.92 -5.02 3.74
N GLU A 341 -18.13 -6.33 3.56
CA GLU A 341 -19.45 -6.91 3.34
C GLU A 341 -20.37 -6.74 4.57
N LYS A 342 -19.78 -6.73 5.78
CA LYS A 342 -20.51 -6.45 7.03
C LYS A 342 -20.69 -4.96 7.31
N GLY A 343 -20.10 -4.07 6.53
CA GLY A 343 -20.14 -2.62 6.75
C GLY A 343 -19.43 -2.17 8.04
N GLU A 344 -18.42 -2.91 8.49
CA GLU A 344 -17.67 -2.64 9.72
C GLU A 344 -16.58 -1.58 9.53
N ILE A 345 -16.23 -1.29 8.28
CA ILE A 345 -15.29 -0.25 7.88
C ILE A 345 -15.92 0.62 6.79
N LYS A 346 -15.28 1.73 6.45
CA LYS A 346 -15.69 2.70 5.43
C LYS A 346 -14.55 2.95 4.46
N PRO A 347 -14.83 3.23 3.17
CA PRO A 347 -13.79 3.53 2.21
C PRO A 347 -13.18 4.89 2.52
N ALA A 348 -11.87 5.02 2.33
CA ALA A 348 -11.16 6.27 2.57
C ALA A 348 -10.93 7.04 1.26
N LEU A 349 -11.94 7.14 0.39
CA LEU A 349 -11.80 7.80 -0.91
C LEU A 349 -11.73 9.32 -0.75
N SER A 350 -10.64 9.92 -1.22
CA SER A 350 -10.47 11.37 -1.24
C SER A 350 -10.83 11.97 -2.59
N LYS A 351 -10.30 11.41 -3.67
CA LYS A 351 -10.44 11.96 -5.02
C LYS A 351 -10.12 10.88 -6.06
N THR A 352 -10.77 10.99 -7.21
CA THR A 352 -10.51 10.15 -8.39
C THR A 352 -9.81 10.96 -9.49
N PHE A 353 -9.01 10.28 -10.29
CA PHE A 353 -8.39 10.81 -11.51
C PHE A 353 -8.55 9.81 -12.66
N PRO A 354 -8.61 10.25 -13.92
CA PRO A 354 -8.41 9.35 -15.06
C PRO A 354 -7.04 8.67 -14.98
N LEU A 355 -6.91 7.46 -15.52
CA LEU A 355 -5.62 6.73 -15.55
C LEU A 355 -4.51 7.53 -16.24
N SER A 356 -4.85 8.31 -17.27
CA SER A 356 -3.93 9.19 -17.99
C SER A 356 -3.36 10.33 -17.14
N HIS A 357 -3.97 10.64 -15.99
CA HIS A 357 -3.57 11.72 -15.08
C HIS A 357 -2.72 11.22 -13.89
N ILE A 358 -1.97 10.13 -14.08
CA ILE A 358 -1.09 9.56 -13.03
C ILE A 358 -0.14 10.59 -12.41
N VAL A 359 0.42 11.51 -13.22
CA VAL A 359 1.34 12.54 -12.73
C VAL A 359 0.63 13.46 -11.75
N GLU A 360 -0.53 14.00 -12.13
CA GLU A 360 -1.36 14.85 -11.26
C GLU A 360 -1.77 14.13 -9.96
N ALA A 361 -2.09 12.84 -10.06
CA ALA A 361 -2.45 12.02 -8.90
C ALA A 361 -1.25 11.83 -7.95
N GLN A 362 -0.04 11.62 -8.47
CA GLN A 362 1.17 11.52 -7.65
C GLN A 362 1.57 12.87 -7.03
N GLU A 363 1.45 13.97 -7.76
CA GLU A 363 1.66 15.33 -7.23
C GLU A 363 0.70 15.64 -6.07
N GLU A 364 -0.59 15.32 -6.23
CA GLU A 364 -1.60 15.47 -5.17
C GLU A 364 -1.26 14.60 -3.94
N LEU A 365 -0.79 13.37 -4.16
CA LEU A 365 -0.34 12.47 -3.10
C LEU A 365 0.84 13.08 -2.31
N GLN A 366 1.84 13.60 -3.02
CA GLN A 366 3.04 14.19 -2.41
C GLN A 366 2.76 15.52 -1.72
N SER A 367 1.75 16.27 -2.15
CA SER A 367 1.32 17.51 -1.48
C SER A 367 0.89 17.31 -0.03
N ARG A 368 0.52 16.07 0.35
CA ARG A 368 -0.01 15.69 1.68
C ARG A 368 -1.22 16.52 2.13
N LYS A 369 -1.95 17.15 1.20
CA LYS A 369 -3.16 17.94 1.51
C LYS A 369 -4.44 17.09 1.55
N HIS A 370 -4.44 15.95 0.86
CA HIS A 370 -5.57 15.02 0.83
C HIS A 370 -5.71 14.24 2.16
N VAL A 371 -6.88 13.64 2.36
CA VAL A 371 -7.15 12.74 3.49
C VAL A 371 -7.73 11.43 2.96
N GLY A 372 -7.08 10.32 3.30
CA GLY A 372 -7.41 9.01 2.74
C GLY A 372 -6.60 8.69 1.49
N LYS A 373 -7.28 8.25 0.42
CA LYS A 373 -6.72 7.58 -0.75
C LYS A 373 -7.15 8.25 -2.05
N LEU A 374 -6.21 8.31 -2.99
CA LEU A 374 -6.44 8.72 -4.38
C LEU A 374 -6.59 7.49 -5.25
N VAL A 375 -7.46 7.55 -6.25
CA VAL A 375 -7.80 6.40 -7.09
C VAL A 375 -7.80 6.81 -8.56
N LEU A 376 -7.17 6.00 -9.39
CA LEU A 376 -7.20 6.11 -10.85
C LEU A 376 -8.34 5.28 -11.41
N ILE A 377 -9.02 5.83 -12.41
CA ILE A 377 -10.09 5.17 -13.16
C ILE A 377 -9.61 4.98 -14.59
N PRO A 378 -9.37 3.74 -15.04
CA PRO A 378 -9.11 3.44 -16.44
C PRO A 378 -10.34 3.75 -17.29
N ASP A 379 -10.16 4.51 -18.36
CA ASP A 379 -11.20 4.66 -19.37
C ASP A 379 -11.36 3.32 -20.09
N HIS A 380 -12.57 2.79 -20.17
CA HIS A 380 -12.89 1.65 -21.02
C HIS A 380 -13.78 2.15 -22.13
N GLU A 381 -13.38 1.97 -23.38
CA GLU A 381 -14.30 2.18 -24.49
C GLU A 381 -15.35 1.06 -24.42
N ASP A 382 -16.62 1.45 -24.21
CA ASP A 382 -17.77 0.53 -24.14
C ASP A 382 -18.14 -0.08 -25.50
#